data_AF-A0A743P7F8-F1
#
_entry.id   AF-A0A743P7F8-F1
#
_cell.length_a   1.000
_cell.length_b   1.000
_cell.length_c   1.000
_cell.angle_alpha   90.00
_cell.angle_beta   90.00
_cell.angle_gamma   90.00
#
_symmetry.space_group_name_H-M   'P 1'
#
loop_
_entity.id
_entity.type
_entity.pdbx_description
1 polymer ?
#
loop_
_entity_poly.entity_id
_entity_poly.type
_entity_poly.pdbx_seq_one_letter_code
_entity_poly.pdbx_strand_id
1 'polypeptide(L)'
;MALNQAEQEILERKTARWVHEQGREVTAKEVAKRFRLHIHTARLVIHGIMRRTDGIRCALRGTYEKTRGGSRPVKYFSVIYLPEEYQPKGSKTDKNQTSDC
;
A
#
# COMPACT_ATOMS: atom_id res chain seq x y z
N MET A 1 -4.10 21.58 -7.61
CA MET A 1 -3.21 21.06 -8.67
C MET A 1 -3.42 19.56 -8.76
N ALA A 2 -3.76 19.04 -9.94
CA ALA A 2 -3.82 17.60 -10.20
C ALA A 2 -2.41 17.12 -10.58
N LEU A 3 -1.96 15.98 -10.05
CA LEU A 3 -0.72 15.34 -10.49
C LEU A 3 -0.91 14.90 -11.94
N ASN A 4 0.13 15.03 -12.77
CA ASN A 4 0.08 14.43 -14.10
C ASN A 4 0.14 12.89 -13.97
N GLN A 5 -0.21 12.17 -15.03
CA GLN A 5 -0.36 10.70 -14.97
C GLN A 5 0.95 9.99 -14.57
N ALA A 6 2.10 10.51 -14.99
CA ALA A 6 3.40 9.93 -14.66
C ALA A 6 3.78 10.15 -13.18
N GLU A 7 3.51 11.34 -12.64
CA GLU A 7 3.72 11.65 -11.23
C GLU A 7 2.83 10.79 -10.32
N GLN A 8 1.58 10.60 -10.73
CA GLN A 8 0.62 9.75 -10.03
C GLN A 8 1.12 8.30 -10.00
N GLU A 9 1.60 7.76 -11.13
CA GLU A 9 2.15 6.42 -11.20
C GLU A 9 3.40 6.25 -10.32
N ILE A 10 4.32 7.22 -10.33
CA ILE A 10 5.51 7.20 -9.46
C ILE A 10 5.08 7.19 -7.98
N LEU A 11 4.08 7.99 -7.62
CA LEU A 11 3.57 8.06 -6.25
C LEU A 11 2.91 6.75 -5.82
N GLU A 12 2.12 6.13 -6.69
CA GLU A 12 1.50 4.82 -6.46
C GLU A 12 2.55 3.74 -6.23
N ARG A 13 3.57 3.64 -7.09
CA ARG A 13 4.66 2.67 -6.95
C ARG A 13 5.45 2.88 -5.65
N LYS A 14 5.79 4.13 -5.32
CA LYS A 14 6.46 4.46 -4.05
C LYS A 14 5.61 4.10 -2.83
N THR A 15 4.31 4.33 -2.93
CA THR A 15 3.36 3.99 -1.86
C THR A 15 3.24 2.49 -1.69
N ALA A 16 3.05 1.73 -2.78
CA ALA A 16 2.96 0.28 -2.75
C ALA A 16 4.22 -0.36 -2.13
N ARG A 17 5.41 0.11 -2.54
CA ARG A 17 6.68 -0.31 -1.94
C ARG A 17 6.71 -0.04 -0.44
N TRP A 18 6.44 1.20 -0.04
CA TRP A 18 6.50 1.57 1.38
C TRP A 18 5.52 0.76 2.24
N VAL A 19 4.30 0.50 1.73
CA VAL A 19 3.31 -0.33 2.43
C VAL A 19 3.78 -1.78 2.56
N HIS A 20 4.37 -2.35 1.50
CA HIS A 20 4.95 -3.70 1.53
C HIS A 20 6.08 -3.79 2.58
N GLU A 21 6.96 -2.79 2.63
CA GLU A 21 8.04 -2.69 3.63
C GLU A 21 7.53 -2.60 5.08
N GLN A 22 6.29 -2.15 5.33
CA GLN A 22 5.75 -2.12 6.69
C GLN A 22 5.50 -3.52 7.26
N GLY A 23 5.32 -4.55 6.41
CA GLY A 23 4.96 -5.90 6.86
C GLY A 23 3.62 -6.00 7.59
N ARG A 24 2.79 -4.95 7.53
CA ARG A 24 1.48 -4.84 8.18
C ARG A 24 0.52 -4.02 7.35
N GLU A 25 -0.77 -4.09 7.71
CA GLU A 25 -1.77 -3.22 7.12
C GLU A 25 -1.62 -1.78 7.64
N VAL A 26 -1.96 -0.81 6.78
CA VAL A 26 -1.91 0.63 7.06
C VAL A 26 -3.22 1.30 6.69
N THR A 27 -3.50 2.43 7.32
CA THR A 27 -4.65 3.27 7.00
C THR A 27 -4.29 4.34 5.96
N ALA A 28 -5.31 4.87 5.27
CA ALA A 28 -5.12 6.03 4.39
C ALA A 28 -4.55 7.26 5.12
N LYS A 29 -4.76 7.38 6.44
CA LYS A 29 -4.18 8.44 7.27
C LYS A 29 -2.67 8.28 7.40
N GLU A 30 -2.18 7.06 7.58
CA GLU A 30 -0.75 6.77 7.66
C GLU A 30 -0.06 7.07 6.32
N VAL A 31 -0.67 6.66 5.20
CA VAL A 31 -0.19 7.00 3.85
C VAL A 31 -0.16 8.52 3.65
N ALA A 32 -1.24 9.23 4.00
CA ALA A 32 -1.31 10.69 3.91
C ALA A 32 -0.17 11.36 4.70
N LYS A 33 0.08 10.91 5.93
CA LYS A 33 1.17 11.42 6.77
C LYS A 33 2.54 11.13 6.16
N ARG A 34 2.77 9.90 5.67
CA ARG A 34 4.06 9.46 5.11
C ARG A 34 4.49 10.27 3.89
N PHE A 35 3.53 10.58 3.02
CA PHE A 35 3.77 11.27 1.75
C PHE A 35 3.37 12.74 1.77
N ARG A 36 2.99 13.29 2.93
CA ARG A 36 2.51 14.67 3.11
C ARG A 36 1.38 15.04 2.13
N LEU A 37 0.42 14.13 2.00
CA LEU A 37 -0.73 14.28 1.10
C LEU A 37 -1.99 14.64 1.88
N HIS A 38 -2.96 15.24 1.20
CA HIS A 38 -4.32 15.30 1.72
C HIS A 38 -4.92 13.88 1.83
N ILE A 39 -5.75 13.63 2.85
CA ILE A 39 -6.31 12.29 3.09
C ILE A 39 -7.15 11.78 1.90
N HIS A 40 -7.81 12.69 1.18
CA HIS A 40 -8.55 12.33 -0.03
C HIS A 40 -7.60 11.82 -1.13
N THR A 41 -6.48 12.50 -1.35
CA THR A 41 -5.46 12.09 -2.32
C THR A 41 -4.85 10.73 -1.96
N ALA A 42 -4.56 10.49 -0.68
CA ALA A 42 -4.06 9.18 -0.24
C ALA A 42 -5.06 8.04 -0.53
N ARG A 43 -6.37 8.29 -0.40
CA ARG A 43 -7.40 7.31 -0.79
C ARG A 43 -7.39 7.04 -2.30
N LEU A 44 -7.24 8.09 -3.11
CA LEU A 44 -7.15 7.94 -4.56
C LEU A 44 -5.91 7.14 -4.97
N VAL A 45 -4.76 7.38 -4.35
CA VAL A 45 -3.53 6.60 -4.57
C VAL A 45 -3.74 5.13 -4.21
N ILE A 46 -4.34 4.83 -3.05
CA ILE A 46 -4.64 3.44 -2.67
C ILE A 46 -5.56 2.77 -3.69
N HIS A 47 -6.63 3.45 -4.11
CA HIS A 47 -7.55 2.94 -5.13
C HIS A 47 -6.88 2.80 -6.51
N GLY A 48 -5.89 3.65 -6.81
CA GLY A 48 -5.05 3.54 -8.00
C GLY A 48 -4.26 2.24 -7.98
N ILE A 49 -3.51 2.00 -6.90
CA ILE A 49 -2.70 0.79 -6.70
C ILE A 49 -3.55 -0.47 -6.84
N MET A 50 -4.73 -0.51 -6.21
CA MET A 50 -5.64 -1.66 -6.29
C MET A 50 -6.17 -1.97 -7.70
N ARG A 51 -6.14 -1.00 -8.61
CA ARG A 51 -6.58 -1.15 -10.00
C ARG A 51 -5.43 -1.39 -10.97
N ARG A 52 -4.18 -1.42 -10.49
CA ARG A 52 -3.02 -1.65 -11.37
C ARG A 52 -3.01 -3.09 -11.85
N THR A 53 -2.56 -3.26 -13.10
CA THR A 53 -2.44 -4.56 -13.79
C THR A 53 -0.98 -5.03 -13.90
N ASP A 54 -0.06 -4.37 -13.21
CA ASP A 54 1.39 -4.62 -13.25
C ASP A 54 1.86 -5.64 -12.22
N GLY A 55 0.95 -6.47 -11.70
CA GLY A 55 1.27 -7.60 -10.82
C GLY A 55 1.36 -7.26 -9.33
N ILE A 56 1.17 -6.01 -8.91
CA ILE A 56 1.05 -5.67 -7.47
C ILE A 56 -0.22 -6.32 -6.91
N ARG A 57 -0.08 -7.22 -5.93
CA ARG A 57 -1.24 -7.82 -5.23
C ARG A 57 -1.45 -7.15 -3.89
N CYS A 58 -2.66 -6.70 -3.64
CA CYS A 58 -3.01 -5.97 -2.44
C CYS A 58 -4.35 -6.43 -1.85
N ALA A 59 -4.55 -6.14 -0.57
CA ALA A 59 -5.78 -6.39 0.15
C ALA A 59 -6.29 -5.11 0.80
N LEU A 60 -7.62 -5.05 0.94
CA LEU A 60 -8.31 -3.98 1.65
C LEU A 60 -9.29 -4.61 2.63
N ARG A 61 -9.09 -4.36 3.92
CA ARG A 61 -9.96 -4.83 4.99
C ARG A 61 -10.75 -3.65 5.56
N GLY A 62 -12.07 -3.69 5.45
CA GLY A 62 -12.97 -2.79 6.15
C GLY A 62 -13.31 -3.35 7.53
N THR A 63 -13.24 -2.52 8.57
CA THR A 63 -13.67 -2.87 9.93
C THR A 63 -14.28 -1.64 10.63
N TYR A 64 -14.76 -1.83 11.85
CA TYR A 64 -15.23 -0.75 12.71
C TYR A 64 -14.33 -0.64 13.94
N GLU A 65 -13.82 0.55 14.21
CA GLU A 65 -13.09 0.85 15.44
C GLU A 65 -14.00 1.51 16.45
N LYS A 66 -13.99 1.00 17.69
CA LYS A 66 -14.63 1.68 18.82
C LYS A 66 -13.86 2.95 19.15
N THR A 67 -14.58 4.06 19.23
CA THR A 67 -14.08 5.35 19.70
C THR A 67 -14.96 5.86 20.84
N ARG A 68 -14.53 6.93 21.50
CA ARG A 68 -15.28 7.57 22.59
C ARG A 68 -16.71 7.98 22.20
N GLY A 69 -16.96 8.27 20.92
CA GLY A 69 -18.26 8.65 20.38
C GLY A 69 -19.00 7.52 19.64
N GLY A 70 -18.59 6.26 19.81
CA GLY A 70 -19.16 5.11 19.11
C GLY A 70 -18.22 4.47 18.09
N SER A 71 -18.75 3.60 17.23
CA SER A 71 -17.96 2.86 16.24
C SER A 71 -17.81 3.64 14.94
N ARG A 72 -16.58 3.77 14.42
CA ARG A 72 -16.32 4.40 13.12
C ARG A 72 -15.81 3.37 12.10
N PRO A 73 -16.23 3.43 10.83
CA PRO A 73 -15.66 2.58 9.80
C PRO A 73 -14.21 2.99 9.51
N VAL A 74 -13.33 2.00 9.42
CA VAL A 74 -11.90 2.15 9.08
C VAL A 74 -11.53 1.13 8.02
N LYS A 75 -10.69 1.57 7.08
CA LYS A 75 -10.15 0.70 6.01
C LYS A 75 -8.65 0.57 6.20
N TYR A 76 -8.21 -0.67 6.27
CA TYR A 76 -6.83 -1.10 6.35
C TYR A 76 -6.40 -1.64 4.98
N PHE A 77 -5.26 -1.17 4.49
CA PHE A 77 -4.69 -1.51 3.20
C PHE A 77 -3.35 -2.20 3.39
N SER A 78 -3.09 -3.26 2.64
CA SER A 78 -1.80 -3.96 2.62
C SER A 78 -1.41 -4.35 1.21
N VAL A 79 -0.10 -4.48 0.99
CA VAL A 79 0.48 -5.03 -0.24
C VAL A 79 1.02 -6.41 0.11
N ILE A 80 0.40 -7.44 -0.45
CA ILE A 80 0.70 -8.85 -0.20
C ILE A 80 1.91 -9.30 -1.01
N TYR A 81 2.02 -8.79 -2.24
CA TYR A 81 3.09 -9.12 -3.16
C TYR A 81 3.49 -7.89 -3.96
N LEU A 82 4.80 -7.65 -3.98
CA LEU A 82 5.43 -6.60 -4.76
C LEU A 82 6.36 -7.24 -5.82
N PRO A 83 6.11 -7.02 -7.13
CA PRO A 83 6.98 -7.47 -8.21
C PRO A 83 8.45 -7.05 -8.00
N GLU A 84 9.39 -7.89 -8.44
CA GLU A 84 10.84 -7.69 -8.25
C GLU A 84 11.34 -6.34 -8.79
N GLU A 85 10.78 -5.87 -9.91
CA GLU A 85 11.09 -4.57 -10.52
C GLU A 85 10.85 -3.39 -9.57
N TYR A 86 9.92 -3.56 -8.63
CA TYR A 86 9.58 -2.56 -7.63
C TYR A 86 10.27 -2.80 -6.30
N GLN A 87 10.91 -3.94 -6.10
CA GLN A 87 11.70 -4.21 -4.90
C GLN A 87 12.98 -3.35 -4.92
N PRO A 88 13.50 -2.94 -3.76
CA PRO A 88 14.78 -2.23 -3.71
C PRO A 88 15.88 -3.12 -4.30
N LYS A 89 16.65 -2.60 -5.26
CA LYS A 89 17.85 -3.26 -5.82
C LYS A 89 18.82 -3.51 -4.66
N GLY A 90 18.79 -4.72 -4.09
CA GLY A 90 19.54 -5.07 -2.89
C GLY A 90 18.84 -6.10 -2.00
N SER A 91 17.50 -6.22 -2.06
CA SER A 91 16.79 -7.31 -1.39
C SER A 91 16.77 -8.55 -2.29
N LYS A 92 17.91 -9.24 -2.37
CA LYS A 92 17.85 -10.68 -2.58
C LYS A 92 17.12 -11.24 -1.35
N THR A 93 15.81 -11.39 -1.44
CA THR A 93 15.11 -12.27 -0.49
C THR A 93 15.50 -13.67 -0.90
N ASP A 94 16.68 -14.09 -0.46
CA ASP A 94 17.07 -15.48 -0.41
C ASP A 94 16.12 -16.15 0.58
N LYS A 95 15.00 -16.63 0.06
CA LYS A 95 14.20 -17.68 0.68
C LYS A 95 14.12 -18.80 -0.32
N ASN A 96 15.29 -19.39 -0.58
CA ASN A 96 15.36 -20.75 -1.03
C ASN A 96 15.43 -21.67 0.20
N GLN A 97 14.93 -22.91 0.02
CA GLN A 97 14.93 -24.06 0.93
C GLN A 97 13.73 -24.10 1.93
N THR A 98 12.86 -25.11 1.93
CA THR A 98 13.04 -26.49 1.43
C THR A 98 11.68 -27.14 1.12
N SER A 99 11.57 -27.73 -0.07
CA SER A 99 10.83 -28.98 -0.28
C SER A 99 11.56 -30.13 0.43
N ASP A 100 10.85 -31.26 0.62
CA ASP A 100 11.24 -32.54 1.24
C ASP A 100 11.11 -32.65 2.77
N CYS A 101 9.95 -33.19 3.22
CA CYS A 101 9.76 -34.62 3.50
C CYS A 101 8.26 -34.97 3.46
#